data_AF-A0A2V9RKN9-F1
#
_entry.id   AF-A0A2V9RKN9-F1
#
_cell.length_a   1.000
_cell.length_b   1.000
_cell.length_c   1.000
_cell.angle_alpha   90.00
_cell.angle_beta   90.00
_cell.angle_gamma   90.00
#
_symmetry.space_group_name_H-M   'P 1'
#
loop_
_entity.id
_entity.type
_entity.pdbx_description
1 polymer ?
#
loop_
_entity_poly.entity_id
_entity_poly.type
_entity_poly.pdbx_seq_one_letter_code
_entity_poly.pdbx_strand_id
1 'polypeptide(L)'
;EHHIAHIASAYYCSLWERAAGFSYDGSGDFVSTMMARCEGNEIQVLDRVFLPNSLGSFYTMICEFIGYSKYGDEGKVMGLAPYGNDTYCEKVTQILGLRNGHFELNLDFFKPLGSNEGMQISQDGTVHLARHFSDYMANNFGEPREPHTEITQREMDLAYAMQHCFEKVFFHLLNELYKRVPIEDLAMAGGCALNSVANGKLFARTPFRRTWIQPAAGDEGLAVGAALHTYHSVLKQPRSFAMKDSYLGPEFADSKIESDLMRANLRYRKLEREPMLDAVAGQMAAGNVVGWFQGRMEWGPRALGNRSIVAHPGLRNMKDVLNSRIKHREWFRPFAPSILAERQHEYFEHDHPSPFMLHVYKIRPERREQLCAVNHVDDTGRLQSVRRDENPLYYGLIQAFERKSGIPVILNTSFNENEPIVCTPGEAIDCFKRTRMDALAIGSYLAVKSEN
;
A
#
# COMPACT_ATOMS: atom_id res chain seq x y z
N GLU A 1 8.87 -6.40 22.37
CA GLU A 1 8.27 -7.51 21.62
C GLU A 1 7.64 -6.92 20.37
N HIS A 2 7.98 -7.52 19.23
CA HIS A 2 7.75 -7.03 17.86
C HIS A 2 6.27 -6.83 17.55
N HIS A 3 5.44 -7.83 17.85
CA HIS A 3 4.01 -7.81 17.54
C HIS A 3 3.21 -6.85 18.43
N ILE A 4 3.62 -6.65 19.68
CA ILE A 4 3.10 -5.59 20.55
C ILE A 4 3.43 -4.22 19.98
N ALA A 5 4.65 -4.01 19.47
CA ALA A 5 5.00 -2.75 18.82
C ALA A 5 4.14 -2.50 17.56
N HIS A 6 3.91 -3.53 16.74
CA HIS A 6 2.95 -3.45 15.63
C HIS A 6 1.56 -3.01 16.10
N ILE A 7 0.95 -3.73 17.04
CA ILE A 7 -0.39 -3.40 17.55
C ILE A 7 -0.43 -2.00 18.16
N ALA A 8 0.60 -1.62 18.91
CA ALA A 8 0.74 -0.30 19.53
C ALA A 8 0.80 0.82 18.48
N SER A 9 1.50 0.59 17.35
CA SER A 9 1.63 1.56 16.26
C SER A 9 0.28 1.87 15.59
N ALA A 10 -0.65 0.92 15.63
CA ALA A 10 -2.03 1.12 15.18
C ALA A 10 -2.91 1.66 16.30
N TYR A 11 -3.07 0.93 17.41
CA TYR A 11 -4.05 1.25 18.45
C TYR A 11 -3.82 2.62 19.11
N TYR A 12 -2.59 2.96 19.46
CA TYR A 12 -2.33 4.26 20.11
C TYR A 12 -2.46 5.44 19.14
N CYS A 13 -2.50 5.18 17.83
CA CYS A 13 -2.75 6.19 16.81
C CYS A 13 -4.24 6.46 16.54
N SER A 14 -5.18 5.61 17.01
CA SER A 14 -6.60 5.67 16.62
C SER A 14 -7.56 6.42 17.56
N LEU A 15 -7.08 6.97 18.69
CA LEU A 15 -7.91 7.53 19.80
C LEU A 15 -9.03 6.63 20.38
N TRP A 16 -9.21 5.41 19.88
CA TRP A 16 -10.25 4.53 20.39
C TRP A 16 -9.93 4.05 21.79
N GLU A 17 -10.88 4.19 22.71
CA GLU A 17 -10.71 3.68 24.08
C GLU A 17 -10.57 2.16 24.09
N ARG A 18 -11.30 1.46 23.21
CA ARG A 18 -11.28 0.00 23.11
C ARG A 18 -11.14 -0.42 21.64
N ALA A 19 -10.31 -1.41 21.36
CA ALA A 19 -10.15 -1.98 20.03
C ALA A 19 -9.71 -3.45 20.08
N ALA A 20 -10.09 -4.22 19.07
CA ALA A 20 -9.45 -5.49 18.79
C ALA A 20 -8.09 -5.18 18.15
N GLY A 21 -7.01 -5.71 18.72
CA GLY A 21 -5.65 -5.57 18.17
C GLY A 21 -5.28 -6.80 17.37
N PHE A 22 -4.81 -6.60 16.14
CA PHE A 22 -4.37 -7.69 15.27
C PHE A 22 -3.05 -7.32 14.58
N SER A 23 -2.01 -8.12 14.80
CA SER A 23 -0.79 -8.00 13.99
C SER A 23 -0.47 -9.32 13.33
N TYR A 24 0.00 -9.26 12.10
CA TYR A 24 0.32 -10.43 11.29
C TYR A 24 1.37 -10.04 10.26
N ASP A 25 2.48 -10.77 10.28
CA ASP A 25 3.72 -10.38 9.64
C ASP A 25 4.49 -11.62 9.16
N GLY A 26 5.64 -11.42 8.51
CA GLY A 26 6.57 -12.51 8.20
C GLY A 26 7.00 -13.24 9.47
N SER A 27 7.67 -12.52 10.37
CA SER A 27 8.04 -13.01 11.71
C SER A 27 8.59 -11.89 12.59
N GLY A 28 8.43 -12.00 13.91
CA GLY A 28 9.17 -11.24 14.90
C GLY A 28 9.09 -11.89 16.28
N ASP A 29 10.21 -11.98 17.00
CA ASP A 29 10.29 -12.69 18.29
C ASP A 29 9.66 -14.12 18.28
N PHE A 30 9.86 -14.86 17.18
CA PHE A 30 9.27 -16.19 16.91
C PHE A 30 7.74 -16.25 16.73
N VAL A 31 7.07 -15.10 16.74
CA VAL A 31 5.64 -14.95 16.48
C VAL A 31 5.47 -14.48 15.03
N SER A 32 4.37 -14.87 14.39
CA SER A 32 3.98 -14.40 13.06
C SER A 32 2.61 -13.73 13.05
N THR A 33 1.79 -14.00 14.06
CA THR A 33 0.47 -13.38 14.24
C THR A 33 0.16 -13.23 15.72
N MET A 34 -0.41 -12.09 16.11
CA MET A 34 -0.85 -11.81 17.46
C MET A 34 -2.26 -11.22 17.47
N MET A 35 -3.08 -11.75 18.38
CA MET A 35 -4.41 -11.24 18.70
C MET A 35 -4.37 -10.59 20.08
N ALA A 36 -4.94 -9.40 20.23
CA ALA A 36 -4.97 -8.66 21.48
C ALA A 36 -6.31 -7.98 21.73
N ARG A 37 -6.57 -7.73 23.01
CA ARG A 37 -7.58 -6.77 23.47
C ARG A 37 -6.86 -5.49 23.87
N CYS A 38 -7.25 -4.38 23.26
CA CYS A 38 -6.71 -3.07 23.58
C CYS A 38 -7.75 -2.26 24.34
N GLU A 39 -7.40 -1.76 25.53
CA GLU A 39 -8.31 -0.99 26.40
C GLU A 39 -7.54 0.07 27.20
N GLY A 40 -7.95 1.34 27.03
CA GLY A 40 -7.26 2.50 27.58
C GLY A 40 -5.78 2.54 27.19
N ASN A 41 -4.92 2.26 28.17
CA ASN A 41 -3.47 2.22 28.02
C ASN A 41 -2.90 0.81 27.87
N GLU A 42 -3.73 -0.23 27.87
CA GLU A 42 -3.28 -1.62 27.94
C GLU A 42 -3.49 -2.36 26.63
N ILE A 43 -2.51 -3.17 26.27
CA ILE A 43 -2.59 -4.16 25.18
C ILE A 43 -2.45 -5.54 25.83
N GLN A 44 -3.58 -6.21 26.02
CA GLN A 44 -3.62 -7.57 26.56
C GLN A 44 -3.51 -8.58 25.41
N VAL A 45 -2.40 -9.30 25.33
CA VAL A 45 -2.24 -10.37 24.34
C VAL A 45 -3.16 -11.55 24.69
N LEU A 46 -3.99 -11.95 23.74
CA LEU A 46 -4.94 -13.05 23.87
C LEU A 46 -4.47 -14.32 23.15
N ASP A 47 -3.72 -14.17 22.07
CA ASP A 47 -3.22 -15.32 21.30
C ASP A 47 -1.98 -14.99 20.49
N ARG A 48 -1.25 -16.05 20.13
CA ARG A 48 -0.07 -16.01 19.24
C ARG A 48 -0.10 -17.19 18.29
N VAL A 49 0.26 -16.94 17.04
CA VAL A 49 0.73 -17.98 16.11
C VAL A 49 2.24 -17.89 16.05
N PHE A 50 2.91 -19.00 16.35
CA PHE A 50 4.37 -19.09 16.33
C PHE A 50 4.86 -19.61 14.98
N LEU A 51 6.11 -19.28 14.65
CA LEU A 51 6.84 -19.98 13.61
C LEU A 51 6.84 -21.49 13.88
N PRO A 52 6.74 -22.34 12.84
CA PRO A 52 6.94 -22.03 11.42
C PRO A 52 5.73 -21.44 10.68
N ASN A 53 4.56 -21.35 11.32
CA ASN A 53 3.33 -20.98 10.65
C ASN A 53 3.28 -19.46 10.43
N SER A 54 3.45 -18.99 9.20
CA SER A 54 3.40 -17.57 8.85
C SER A 54 2.65 -17.32 7.54
N LEU A 55 1.65 -16.43 7.59
CA LEU A 55 0.98 -15.97 6.37
C LEU A 55 1.91 -15.16 5.47
N GLY A 56 2.86 -14.42 6.06
CA GLY A 56 3.90 -13.73 5.30
C GLY A 56 4.79 -14.70 4.55
N SER A 57 5.31 -15.74 5.23
CA SER A 57 6.14 -16.76 4.57
C SER A 57 5.39 -17.54 3.50
N PHE A 58 4.11 -17.85 3.71
CA PHE A 58 3.26 -18.45 2.66
C PHE A 58 3.15 -17.56 1.42
N TYR A 59 2.87 -16.27 1.63
CA TYR A 59 2.72 -15.31 0.54
C TYR A 59 4.04 -15.12 -0.22
N THR A 60 5.14 -14.87 0.50
CA THR A 60 6.48 -14.70 -0.08
C THR A 60 6.93 -15.96 -0.83
N MET A 61 6.69 -17.17 -0.29
CA MET A 61 7.07 -18.42 -0.94
C MET A 61 6.41 -18.58 -2.31
N ILE A 62 5.11 -18.30 -2.44
CA ILE A 62 4.45 -18.38 -3.74
C ILE A 62 4.93 -17.26 -4.67
N CYS A 63 5.16 -16.04 -4.17
CA CYS A 63 5.73 -14.95 -4.97
C CYS A 63 7.07 -15.36 -5.59
N GLU A 64 7.97 -15.92 -4.79
CA GLU A 64 9.26 -16.44 -5.26
C GLU A 64 9.09 -17.53 -6.31
N PHE A 65 8.17 -18.46 -6.08
CA PHE A 65 7.92 -19.59 -6.99
C PHE A 65 7.43 -19.15 -8.38
N ILE A 66 6.69 -18.04 -8.45
CA ILE A 66 6.25 -17.45 -9.73
C ILE A 66 7.22 -16.37 -10.26
N GLY A 67 8.44 -16.29 -9.72
CA GLY A 67 9.54 -15.48 -10.25
C GLY A 67 9.61 -14.05 -9.71
N TYR A 68 9.01 -13.78 -8.54
CA TYR A 68 9.10 -12.51 -7.81
C TYR A 68 9.86 -12.71 -6.49
N SER A 69 11.19 -12.56 -6.53
CA SER A 69 12.08 -12.88 -5.42
C SER A 69 12.60 -11.67 -4.64
N LYS A 70 12.24 -10.44 -5.03
CA LYS A 70 12.64 -9.25 -4.28
C LYS A 70 11.66 -8.99 -3.14
N TYR A 71 12.18 -8.62 -1.98
CA TYR A 71 11.37 -8.15 -0.87
C TYR A 71 10.49 -6.96 -1.32
N GLY A 72 9.18 -7.04 -1.06
CA GLY A 72 8.20 -6.04 -1.47
C GLY A 72 7.53 -6.32 -2.82
N ASP A 73 7.95 -7.34 -3.57
CA ASP A 73 7.24 -7.77 -4.78
C ASP A 73 5.88 -8.41 -4.47
N GLU A 74 5.57 -8.74 -3.21
CA GLU A 74 4.25 -9.24 -2.77
C GLU A 74 3.12 -8.29 -3.22
N GLY A 75 3.38 -6.98 -3.20
CA GLY A 75 2.44 -5.97 -3.68
C GLY A 75 2.21 -6.00 -5.19
N LYS A 76 3.15 -6.52 -5.97
CA LYS A 76 2.98 -6.77 -7.42
C LYS A 76 2.12 -8.01 -7.63
N VAL A 77 2.41 -9.11 -6.94
CA VAL A 77 1.65 -10.36 -7.05
C VAL A 77 0.21 -10.16 -6.60
N MET A 78 -0.03 -9.30 -5.59
CA MET A 78 -1.38 -8.87 -5.21
C MET A 78 -2.13 -8.23 -6.39
N GLY A 79 -1.45 -7.45 -7.24
CA GLY A 79 -2.03 -6.86 -8.46
C GLY A 79 -2.15 -7.83 -9.64
N LEU A 80 -1.42 -8.96 -9.62
CA LEU A 80 -1.52 -10.02 -10.61
C LEU A 80 -2.73 -10.94 -10.34
N ALA A 81 -3.07 -11.16 -9.07
CA ALA A 81 -4.11 -12.09 -8.64
C ALA A 81 -5.47 -11.91 -9.37
N PRO A 82 -5.99 -10.70 -9.66
CA PRO A 82 -7.26 -10.53 -10.36
C PRO A 82 -7.29 -11.04 -11.82
N TYR A 83 -6.13 -11.37 -12.41
CA TYR A 83 -6.02 -11.94 -13.76
C TYR A 83 -6.05 -13.47 -13.78
N GLY A 84 -6.01 -14.12 -12.61
CA GLY A 84 -6.06 -15.57 -12.48
C GLY A 84 -7.45 -16.13 -12.31
N ASN A 85 -7.55 -17.46 -12.47
CA ASN A 85 -8.72 -18.28 -12.20
C ASN A 85 -8.49 -19.15 -10.95
N ASP A 86 -9.53 -19.85 -10.52
CA ASP A 86 -9.54 -20.69 -9.33
C ASP A 86 -8.85 -22.06 -9.49
N THR A 87 -8.19 -22.31 -10.63
CA THR A 87 -7.53 -23.57 -11.02
C THR A 87 -6.71 -24.21 -9.90
N TYR A 88 -5.97 -23.42 -9.12
CA TYR A 88 -5.10 -23.92 -8.04
C TYR A 88 -5.66 -23.75 -6.62
N CYS A 89 -6.86 -23.18 -6.45
CA CYS A 89 -7.43 -22.87 -5.13
C CYS A 89 -7.49 -24.10 -4.23
N GLU A 90 -7.99 -25.22 -4.73
CA GLU A 90 -8.05 -26.47 -3.97
C GLU A 90 -6.65 -26.99 -3.63
N LYS A 91 -5.73 -26.99 -4.59
CA LYS A 91 -4.38 -27.52 -4.41
C LYS A 91 -3.56 -26.71 -3.41
N VAL A 92 -3.69 -25.38 -3.42
CA VAL A 92 -3.01 -24.48 -2.47
C VAL A 92 -3.46 -24.72 -1.03
N THR A 93 -4.65 -25.27 -0.78
CA THR A 93 -5.06 -25.66 0.59
C THR A 93 -4.21 -26.78 1.19
N GLN A 94 -3.44 -27.51 0.37
CA GLN A 94 -2.46 -28.50 0.85
C GLN A 94 -1.23 -27.83 1.47
N ILE A 95 -0.96 -26.57 1.12
CA ILE A 95 0.16 -25.76 1.64
C ILE A 95 -0.23 -25.06 2.93
N LEU A 96 -1.44 -24.48 2.97
CA LEU A 96 -1.95 -23.68 4.09
C LEU A 96 -3.36 -24.16 4.47
N GLY A 97 -3.50 -24.66 5.70
CA GLY A 97 -4.75 -25.20 6.23
C GLY A 97 -5.18 -24.54 7.54
N LEU A 98 -6.47 -24.64 7.86
CA LEU A 98 -7.00 -24.23 9.16
C LEU A 98 -7.01 -25.42 10.12
N ARG A 99 -6.46 -25.26 11.33
CA ARG A 99 -6.48 -26.29 12.39
C ARG A 99 -6.69 -25.65 13.75
N ASN A 100 -7.61 -26.20 14.54
CA ASN A 100 -7.86 -25.81 15.94
C ASN A 100 -8.09 -24.30 16.17
N GLY A 101 -8.72 -23.58 15.23
CA GLY A 101 -8.94 -22.14 15.33
C GLY A 101 -7.75 -21.27 14.92
N HIS A 102 -6.68 -21.90 14.45
CA HIS A 102 -5.47 -21.28 13.90
C HIS A 102 -5.27 -21.74 12.45
N PHE A 103 -4.10 -21.41 11.88
CA PHE A 103 -3.64 -21.95 10.62
C PHE A 103 -2.30 -22.67 10.79
N GLU A 104 -2.07 -23.64 9.92
CA GLU A 104 -0.83 -24.39 9.86
C GLU A 104 -0.31 -24.44 8.41
N LEU A 105 1.00 -24.28 8.27
CA LEU A 105 1.70 -24.54 7.02
C LEU A 105 2.12 -25.99 6.96
N ASN A 106 1.92 -26.60 5.78
CA ASN A 106 2.53 -27.88 5.47
C ASN A 106 4.00 -27.64 5.07
N LEU A 107 4.91 -27.98 5.98
CA LEU A 107 6.33 -27.72 5.84
C LEU A 107 6.99 -28.53 4.72
N ASP A 108 6.34 -29.58 4.19
CA ASP A 108 6.87 -30.32 3.05
C ASP A 108 7.05 -29.43 1.81
N PHE A 109 6.25 -28.36 1.68
CA PHE A 109 6.34 -27.37 0.59
C PHE A 109 7.42 -26.32 0.80
N PHE A 110 8.05 -26.27 1.97
CA PHE A 110 9.03 -25.26 2.34
C PHE A 110 10.40 -25.90 2.54
N LYS A 111 11.48 -25.15 2.30
CA LYS A 111 12.80 -25.55 2.80
C LYS A 111 12.80 -25.50 4.34
N PRO A 112 13.56 -26.39 5.01
CA PRO A 112 13.64 -26.38 6.47
C PRO A 112 14.06 -25.00 7.02
N LEU A 113 13.42 -24.55 8.09
CA LEU A 113 13.84 -23.34 8.80
C LEU A 113 15.28 -23.51 9.30
N GLY A 114 16.14 -22.54 8.97
CA GLY A 114 17.57 -22.59 9.26
C GLY A 114 18.43 -23.32 8.23
N SER A 115 17.86 -24.01 7.22
CA SER A 115 18.67 -24.56 6.10
C SER A 115 19.06 -23.50 5.07
N ASN A 116 18.50 -22.30 5.20
CA ASN A 116 18.69 -21.14 4.35
C ASN A 116 19.43 -20.03 5.14
N GLU A 117 20.65 -20.32 5.60
CA GLU A 117 21.58 -19.27 6.01
C GLU A 117 22.06 -18.55 4.74
N GLY A 118 21.46 -17.42 4.41
CA GLY A 118 21.97 -16.62 3.29
C GLY A 118 21.01 -15.56 2.81
N MET A 119 20.93 -14.46 3.56
CA MET A 119 20.67 -13.19 2.92
C MET A 119 21.91 -12.87 2.09
N GLN A 120 21.88 -13.11 0.78
CA GLN A 120 23.00 -12.80 -0.08
C GLN A 120 22.86 -11.36 -0.55
N ILE A 121 23.78 -10.50 -0.14
CA ILE A 121 23.86 -9.14 -0.65
C ILE A 121 24.76 -9.19 -1.90
N SER A 122 24.15 -8.98 -3.06
CA SER A 122 24.88 -8.85 -4.33
C SER A 122 25.83 -7.64 -4.28
N GLN A 123 26.83 -7.61 -5.18
CA GLN A 123 27.81 -6.51 -5.23
C GLN A 123 27.17 -5.13 -5.48
N ASP A 124 25.94 -5.10 -6.00
CA ASP A 124 25.13 -3.90 -6.24
C ASP A 124 24.26 -3.49 -5.01
N GLY A 125 24.37 -4.21 -3.89
CA GLY A 125 23.57 -3.98 -2.68
C GLY A 125 22.19 -4.65 -2.70
N THR A 126 21.85 -5.41 -3.74
CA THR A 126 20.56 -6.13 -3.81
C THR A 126 20.55 -7.32 -2.84
N VAL A 127 19.53 -7.38 -1.97
CA VAL A 127 19.30 -8.51 -1.09
C VAL A 127 18.56 -9.62 -1.84
N HIS A 128 19.19 -10.78 -1.95
CA HIS A 128 18.56 -12.02 -2.40
C HIS A 128 18.16 -12.87 -1.20
N LEU A 129 16.86 -13.12 -1.09
CA LEU A 129 16.33 -14.07 -0.12
C LEU A 129 16.60 -15.49 -0.62
N ALA A 130 16.99 -16.36 0.29
CA ALA A 130 17.17 -17.77 -0.03
C ALA A 130 15.80 -18.41 -0.31
N ARG A 131 15.71 -19.16 -1.41
CA ARG A 131 14.48 -19.84 -1.91
C ARG A 131 13.68 -20.50 -0.80
N HIS A 132 12.43 -20.08 -0.58
CA HIS A 132 11.56 -20.63 0.47
C HIS A 132 10.92 -21.96 0.11
N PHE A 133 10.63 -22.21 -1.17
CA PHE A 133 9.92 -23.43 -1.59
C PHE A 133 10.82 -24.66 -1.67
N SER A 134 10.30 -25.85 -1.38
CA SER A 134 11.00 -27.14 -1.50
C SER A 134 10.92 -27.71 -2.92
N ASP A 135 11.62 -28.81 -3.20
CA ASP A 135 11.47 -29.53 -4.48
C ASP A 135 10.10 -30.22 -4.56
N TYR A 136 9.48 -30.52 -3.41
CA TYR A 136 8.10 -31.00 -3.36
C TYR A 136 7.10 -29.97 -3.90
N MET A 137 7.35 -28.67 -3.71
CA MET A 137 6.57 -27.61 -4.35
C MET A 137 6.66 -27.70 -5.88
N ALA A 138 7.87 -27.84 -6.43
CA ALA A 138 8.06 -27.96 -7.88
C ALA A 138 7.40 -29.24 -8.44
N ASN A 139 7.56 -30.38 -7.76
CA ASN A 139 6.94 -31.65 -8.16
C ASN A 139 5.40 -31.57 -8.20
N ASN A 140 4.79 -30.75 -7.34
CA ASN A 140 3.34 -30.60 -7.28
C ASN A 140 2.81 -29.49 -8.17
N PHE A 141 3.51 -28.36 -8.29
CA PHE A 141 2.99 -27.17 -8.98
C PHE A 141 3.69 -26.88 -10.31
N GLY A 142 4.66 -27.70 -10.73
CA GLY A 142 5.50 -27.53 -11.91
C GLY A 142 6.79 -26.76 -11.61
N GLU A 143 7.65 -26.56 -12.61
CA GLU A 143 8.90 -25.83 -12.39
C GLU A 143 8.67 -24.37 -11.96
N PRO A 144 9.51 -23.81 -11.07
CA PRO A 144 9.43 -22.40 -10.72
C PRO A 144 9.66 -21.54 -11.96
N ARG A 145 8.97 -20.39 -12.02
CA ARG A 145 9.16 -19.45 -13.13
C ARG A 145 10.48 -18.70 -12.96
N GLU A 146 11.29 -18.70 -14.01
CA GLU A 146 12.49 -17.86 -14.09
C GLU A 146 12.11 -16.36 -14.13
N PRO A 147 12.77 -15.50 -13.33
CA PRO A 147 12.52 -14.06 -13.35
C PRO A 147 12.64 -13.46 -14.76
N HIS A 148 11.86 -12.41 -15.02
CA HIS A 148 11.84 -11.68 -16.30
C HIS A 148 11.42 -12.48 -17.56
N THR A 149 10.96 -13.72 -17.41
CA THR A 149 10.33 -14.48 -18.52
C THR A 149 8.86 -14.10 -18.68
N GLU A 150 8.18 -14.64 -19.69
CA GLU A 150 6.74 -14.42 -19.87
C GLU A 150 5.94 -14.88 -18.63
N ILE A 151 4.88 -14.14 -18.29
CA ILE A 151 3.93 -14.53 -17.24
C ILE A 151 2.77 -15.23 -17.94
N THR A 152 2.55 -16.50 -17.63
CA THR A 152 1.47 -17.29 -18.25
C THR A 152 0.24 -17.35 -17.35
N GLN A 153 -0.84 -17.97 -17.85
CA GLN A 153 -2.04 -18.19 -17.05
C GLN A 153 -1.77 -19.01 -15.78
N ARG A 154 -0.75 -19.88 -15.80
CA ARG A 154 -0.36 -20.65 -14.61
C ARG A 154 0.03 -19.73 -13.45
N GLU A 155 0.89 -18.74 -13.70
CA GLU A 155 1.35 -17.82 -12.66
C GLU A 155 0.23 -16.90 -12.18
N MET A 156 -0.66 -16.50 -13.09
CA MET A 156 -1.87 -15.73 -12.75
C MET A 156 -2.80 -16.54 -11.84
N ASP A 157 -3.07 -17.80 -12.18
CA ASP A 157 -3.92 -18.70 -11.38
C ASP A 157 -3.28 -19.05 -10.03
N LEU A 158 -1.95 -19.19 -9.95
CA LEU A 158 -1.23 -19.37 -8.69
C LEU A 158 -1.32 -18.12 -7.80
N ALA A 159 -1.17 -16.93 -8.38
CA ALA A 159 -1.35 -15.66 -7.67
C ALA A 159 -2.78 -15.50 -7.14
N TYR A 160 -3.79 -15.87 -7.94
CA TYR A 160 -5.19 -15.89 -7.54
C TYR A 160 -5.42 -16.86 -6.37
N ALA A 161 -4.95 -18.11 -6.50
CA ALA A 161 -5.13 -19.14 -5.48
C ALA A 161 -4.44 -18.78 -4.15
N MET A 162 -3.24 -18.19 -4.21
CA MET A 162 -2.54 -17.65 -3.04
C MET A 162 -3.37 -16.56 -2.34
N GLN A 163 -3.81 -15.53 -3.08
CA GLN A 163 -4.60 -14.44 -2.51
C GLN A 163 -5.93 -14.96 -1.93
N HIS A 164 -6.59 -15.90 -2.62
CA HIS A 164 -7.83 -16.53 -2.15
C HIS A 164 -7.63 -17.30 -0.83
N CYS A 165 -6.57 -18.10 -0.74
CA CYS A 165 -6.26 -18.88 0.46
C CYS A 165 -5.83 -17.98 1.63
N PHE A 166 -4.98 -16.98 1.37
CA PHE A 166 -4.59 -15.96 2.34
C PHE A 166 -5.82 -15.25 2.92
N GLU A 167 -6.74 -14.80 2.06
CA GLU A 167 -8.00 -14.18 2.47
C GLU A 167 -8.84 -15.09 3.36
N LYS A 168 -8.98 -16.37 2.98
CA LYS A 168 -9.75 -17.35 3.77
C LYS A 168 -9.22 -17.46 5.20
N VAL A 169 -7.89 -17.56 5.35
CA VAL A 169 -7.27 -17.64 6.68
C VAL A 169 -7.36 -16.31 7.42
N PHE A 170 -7.08 -15.19 6.75
CA PHE A 170 -7.20 -13.85 7.34
C PHE A 170 -8.61 -13.61 7.93
N PHE A 171 -9.68 -13.87 7.17
CA PHE A 171 -11.04 -13.69 7.67
C PHE A 171 -11.40 -14.69 8.75
N HIS A 172 -10.87 -15.91 8.72
CA HIS A 172 -11.05 -16.85 9.83
C HIS A 172 -10.46 -16.28 11.13
N LEU A 173 -9.22 -15.81 11.10
CA LEU A 173 -8.53 -15.22 12.26
C LEU A 173 -9.24 -13.98 12.79
N LEU A 174 -9.72 -13.09 11.91
CA LEU A 174 -10.48 -11.92 12.33
C LEU A 174 -11.81 -12.30 13.00
N ASN A 175 -12.51 -13.32 12.48
CA ASN A 175 -13.74 -13.81 13.12
C ASN A 175 -13.46 -14.48 14.47
N GLU A 176 -12.36 -15.21 14.62
CA GLU A 176 -11.92 -15.73 15.92
C GLU A 176 -11.56 -14.61 16.90
N LEU A 177 -10.88 -13.55 16.44
CA LEU A 177 -10.58 -12.37 17.24
C LEU A 177 -11.87 -11.69 17.72
N TYR A 178 -12.85 -11.50 16.84
CA TYR A 178 -14.13 -10.89 17.20
C TYR A 178 -14.89 -11.70 18.27
N LYS A 179 -14.86 -13.05 18.22
CA LYS A 179 -15.44 -13.89 19.29
C LYS A 179 -14.83 -13.61 20.67
N ARG A 180 -13.54 -13.28 20.71
CA ARG A 180 -12.79 -13.01 21.96
C ARG A 180 -12.88 -11.54 22.40
N VAL A 181 -13.06 -10.63 21.43
CA VAL A 181 -13.11 -9.17 21.61
C VAL A 181 -14.29 -8.64 20.78
N PRO A 182 -15.55 -8.78 21.26
CA PRO A 182 -16.75 -8.48 20.49
C PRO A 182 -17.02 -6.97 20.43
N ILE A 183 -16.17 -6.26 19.69
CA ILE A 183 -16.25 -4.82 19.40
C ILE A 183 -15.97 -4.59 17.92
N GLU A 184 -16.51 -3.50 17.38
CA GLU A 184 -16.48 -3.25 15.94
C GLU A 184 -15.20 -2.53 15.46
N ASP A 185 -14.37 -2.08 16.40
CA ASP A 185 -13.11 -1.36 16.18
C ASP A 185 -11.92 -2.30 16.08
N LEU A 186 -11.22 -2.26 14.95
CA LEU A 186 -10.07 -3.12 14.67
C LEU A 186 -8.82 -2.31 14.34
N ALA A 187 -7.79 -2.43 15.18
CA ALA A 187 -6.47 -1.85 14.96
C ALA A 187 -5.52 -2.91 14.38
N MET A 188 -4.93 -2.64 13.21
CA MET A 188 -4.09 -3.59 12.48
C MET A 188 -2.71 -3.05 12.06
N ALA A 189 -1.71 -3.91 12.14
CA ALA A 189 -0.35 -3.67 11.64
C ALA A 189 0.38 -5.01 11.32
N GLY A 190 1.66 -4.95 10.97
CA GLY A 190 2.43 -6.06 10.39
C GLY A 190 2.42 -6.00 8.86
N GLY A 191 3.48 -6.50 8.21
CA GLY A 191 3.66 -6.37 6.76
C GLY A 191 2.49 -6.92 5.94
N CYS A 192 1.82 -7.97 6.45
CA CYS A 192 0.64 -8.54 5.80
C CYS A 192 -0.59 -7.61 5.83
N ALA A 193 -0.64 -6.63 6.74
CA ALA A 193 -1.69 -5.60 6.79
C ALA A 193 -1.65 -4.62 5.62
N LEU A 194 -0.57 -4.62 4.82
CA LEU A 194 -0.49 -3.89 3.55
C LEU A 194 -1.28 -4.57 2.40
N ASN A 195 -1.86 -5.76 2.64
CA ASN A 195 -2.74 -6.43 1.68
C ASN A 195 -4.10 -5.71 1.57
N SER A 196 -4.12 -4.66 0.75
CA SER A 196 -5.28 -3.78 0.59
C SER A 196 -6.49 -4.47 -0.05
N VAL A 197 -6.27 -5.57 -0.77
CA VAL A 197 -7.34 -6.39 -1.36
C VAL A 197 -8.12 -7.11 -0.27
N ALA A 198 -7.42 -7.75 0.68
CA ALA A 198 -8.05 -8.40 1.82
C ALA A 198 -8.75 -7.37 2.74
N ASN A 199 -8.10 -6.24 3.01
CA ASN A 199 -8.67 -5.16 3.82
C ASN A 199 -9.97 -4.61 3.22
N GLY A 200 -10.03 -4.46 1.89
CA GLY A 200 -11.22 -3.97 1.19
C GLY A 200 -12.46 -4.84 1.34
N LYS A 201 -12.29 -6.14 1.63
CA LYS A 201 -13.37 -7.13 1.80
C LYS A 201 -13.76 -7.34 3.27
N LEU A 202 -13.06 -6.69 4.21
CA LEU A 202 -13.17 -6.93 5.65
C LEU A 202 -14.60 -6.73 6.18
N PHE A 203 -15.25 -5.62 5.82
CA PHE A 203 -16.58 -5.28 6.33
C PHE A 203 -17.67 -6.23 5.83
N ALA A 204 -17.47 -6.85 4.67
CA ALA A 204 -18.41 -7.82 4.09
C ALA A 204 -18.27 -9.22 4.70
N ARG A 205 -17.11 -9.55 5.28
CA ARG A 205 -16.76 -10.92 5.72
C ARG A 205 -16.52 -11.05 7.22
N THR A 206 -16.63 -9.96 7.95
CA THR A 206 -16.44 -9.91 9.41
C THR A 206 -17.44 -8.94 10.07
N PRO A 207 -17.66 -9.05 11.39
CA PRO A 207 -18.51 -8.11 12.13
C PRO A 207 -17.88 -6.73 12.40
N PHE A 208 -16.59 -6.53 12.13
CA PHE A 208 -15.93 -5.23 12.33
C PHE A 208 -16.54 -4.15 11.42
N ARG A 209 -16.53 -2.89 11.86
CA ARG A 209 -17.12 -1.75 11.13
C ARG A 209 -16.20 -0.54 11.03
N ARG A 210 -15.13 -0.49 11.82
CA ARG A 210 -14.09 0.54 11.70
C ARG A 210 -12.71 -0.10 11.75
N THR A 211 -11.82 0.38 10.90
CA THR A 211 -10.43 -0.07 10.87
C THR A 211 -9.48 1.09 11.08
N TRP A 212 -8.42 0.83 11.84
CA TRP A 212 -7.24 1.67 11.92
C TRP A 212 -6.04 0.83 11.53
N ILE A 213 -5.54 1.04 10.32
CA ILE A 213 -4.44 0.28 9.75
C ILE A 213 -3.24 1.22 9.63
N GLN A 214 -2.11 0.84 10.23
CA GLN A 214 -0.91 1.67 10.20
C GLN A 214 -0.43 1.89 8.74
N PRO A 215 -0.32 3.11 8.19
CA PRO A 215 0.25 3.37 6.85
C PRO A 215 1.64 2.77 6.61
N ALA A 216 2.46 2.74 7.65
CA ALA A 216 3.78 2.14 7.68
C ALA A 216 3.70 0.77 8.40
N ALA A 217 2.83 -0.12 7.92
CA ALA A 217 2.43 -1.31 8.67
C ALA A 217 3.54 -2.35 8.84
N GLY A 218 4.53 -2.37 7.94
CA GLY A 218 5.68 -3.26 8.04
C GLY A 218 6.61 -2.85 9.18
N ASP A 219 7.82 -3.42 9.17
CA ASP A 219 8.82 -3.17 10.22
C ASP A 219 9.20 -1.70 10.35
N GLU A 220 9.01 -0.90 9.31
CA GLU A 220 9.17 0.54 9.37
C GLU A 220 8.34 1.18 10.51
N GLY A 221 7.17 0.62 10.86
CA GLY A 221 6.26 1.10 11.89
C GLY A 221 6.65 0.77 13.33
N LEU A 222 7.62 -0.12 13.54
CA LEU A 222 7.96 -0.62 14.88
C LEU A 222 8.50 0.48 15.79
N ALA A 223 9.23 1.45 15.24
CA ALA A 223 9.83 2.53 16.02
C ALA A 223 8.76 3.38 16.74
N VAL A 224 7.69 3.78 16.03
CA VAL A 224 6.59 4.52 16.66
C VAL A 224 5.79 3.63 17.60
N GLY A 225 5.60 2.36 17.24
CA GLY A 225 4.92 1.38 18.08
C GLY A 225 5.60 1.17 19.43
N ALA A 226 6.92 0.98 19.42
CA ALA A 226 7.72 0.81 20.63
C ALA A 226 7.71 2.07 21.51
N ALA A 227 7.81 3.26 20.89
CA ALA A 227 7.74 4.53 21.61
C ALA A 227 6.37 4.73 22.27
N LEU A 228 5.28 4.55 21.52
CA LEU A 228 3.91 4.70 22.02
C LEU A 228 3.56 3.65 23.08
N HIS A 229 3.98 2.40 22.88
CA HIS A 229 3.80 1.34 23.88
C HIS A 229 4.53 1.70 25.19
N THR A 230 5.78 2.17 25.11
CA THR A 230 6.54 2.57 26.29
C THR A 230 5.84 3.73 27.01
N TYR A 231 5.41 4.75 26.26
CA TYR A 231 4.77 5.93 26.83
C TYR A 231 3.41 5.61 27.50
N HIS A 232 2.55 4.82 26.84
CA HIS A 232 1.20 4.54 27.32
C HIS A 232 1.11 3.30 28.22
N SER A 233 1.62 2.14 27.80
CA SER A 233 1.52 0.90 28.60
C SER A 233 2.47 0.88 29.79
N VAL A 234 3.71 1.32 29.58
CA VAL A 234 4.79 1.18 30.59
C VAL A 234 4.82 2.37 31.53
N LEU A 235 4.87 3.59 30.99
CA LEU A 235 4.92 4.83 31.78
C LEU A 235 3.53 5.33 32.22
N LYS A 236 2.45 4.66 31.78
CA LYS A 236 1.06 4.96 32.12
C LYS A 236 0.64 6.41 31.84
N GLN A 237 1.23 7.03 30.81
CA GLN A 237 0.88 8.39 30.39
C GLN A 237 -0.43 8.42 29.59
N PRO A 238 -1.21 9.51 29.66
CA PRO A 238 -2.49 9.60 28.98
C PRO A 238 -2.34 9.59 27.46
N ARG A 239 -3.35 9.05 26.77
CA ARG A 239 -3.48 9.12 25.31
C ARG A 239 -4.08 10.46 24.90
N SER A 240 -3.29 11.27 24.21
CA SER A 240 -3.70 12.60 23.71
C SER A 240 -3.42 12.81 22.22
N PHE A 241 -2.79 11.84 21.56
CA PHE A 241 -2.39 11.91 20.16
C PHE A 241 -3.27 10.99 19.30
N ALA A 242 -3.68 11.52 18.14
CA ALA A 242 -4.26 10.76 17.04
C ALA A 242 -3.39 11.03 15.82
N MET A 243 -3.00 9.98 15.11
CA MET A 243 -2.41 10.17 13.80
C MET A 243 -3.55 10.51 12.84
N LYS A 244 -3.47 11.67 12.18
CA LYS A 244 -4.49 12.10 11.20
C LYS A 244 -4.02 11.88 9.76
N ASP A 245 -2.72 12.02 9.55
CA ASP A 245 -2.05 11.90 8.27
C ASP A 245 -0.68 11.24 8.49
N SER A 246 0.00 10.88 7.39
CA SER A 246 1.34 10.30 7.43
C SER A 246 2.43 11.27 6.99
N TYR A 247 2.19 12.59 6.96
CA TYR A 247 3.14 13.59 6.47
C TYR A 247 4.21 13.93 7.53
N LEU A 248 4.97 12.91 7.94
CA LEU A 248 5.95 12.98 9.03
C LEU A 248 7.38 13.22 8.53
N GLY A 249 7.64 13.07 7.23
CA GLY A 249 8.94 13.29 6.62
C GLY A 249 9.32 14.76 6.45
N PRO A 250 10.44 15.05 5.75
CA PRO A 250 10.94 16.41 5.57
C PRO A 250 10.06 17.24 4.62
N GLU A 251 10.11 18.55 4.84
CA GLU A 251 9.58 19.60 3.97
C GLU A 251 10.73 20.53 3.58
N PHE A 252 10.63 21.17 2.42
CA PHE A 252 11.68 22.02 1.87
C PHE A 252 11.15 23.42 1.62
N ALA A 253 11.91 24.42 2.07
CA ALA A 253 11.59 25.82 1.81
C ALA A 253 11.72 26.17 0.32
N ASP A 254 10.90 27.10 -0.14
CA ASP A 254 10.91 27.60 -1.53
C ASP A 254 12.31 28.06 -1.97
N SER A 255 13.11 28.66 -1.09
CA SER A 255 14.48 29.09 -1.42
C SER A 255 15.41 27.93 -1.78
N LYS A 256 15.25 26.76 -1.13
CA LYS A 256 16.01 25.55 -1.47
C LYS A 256 15.55 24.97 -2.80
N ILE A 257 14.23 24.92 -3.00
CA ILE A 257 13.61 24.41 -4.24
C ILE A 257 14.06 25.25 -5.43
N GLU A 258 13.98 26.58 -5.31
CA GLU A 258 14.39 27.51 -6.35
C GLU A 258 15.88 27.38 -6.68
N SER A 259 16.74 27.26 -5.65
CA SER A 259 18.17 27.04 -5.85
C SER A 259 18.46 25.75 -6.65
N ASP A 260 17.73 24.66 -6.37
CA ASP A 260 17.90 23.41 -7.10
C ASP A 260 17.34 23.48 -8.53
N LEU A 261 16.21 24.16 -8.75
CA LEU A 261 15.68 24.43 -10.09
C LEU A 261 16.64 25.26 -10.95
N MET A 262 17.24 26.31 -10.38
CA MET A 262 18.26 27.13 -11.03
C MET A 262 19.50 26.31 -11.36
N ARG A 263 20.01 25.51 -10.42
CA ARG A 263 21.15 24.60 -10.67
C ARG A 263 20.85 23.59 -11.77
N ALA A 264 19.60 23.15 -11.85
CA ALA A 264 19.12 22.26 -12.88
C ALA A 264 18.86 22.95 -14.24
N ASN A 265 18.99 24.28 -14.33
CA ASN A 265 18.72 25.06 -15.54
C ASN A 265 17.31 24.81 -16.12
N LEU A 266 16.32 24.64 -15.24
CA LEU A 266 14.92 24.53 -15.64
C LEU A 266 14.27 25.91 -15.69
N ARG A 267 13.48 26.18 -16.73
CA ARG A 267 12.51 27.26 -16.78
C ARG A 267 11.31 26.89 -15.93
N TYR A 268 10.93 27.80 -15.04
CA TYR A 268 9.82 27.64 -14.12
C TYR A 268 9.08 28.96 -13.93
N ARG A 269 7.85 28.87 -13.42
CA ARG A 269 7.04 30.00 -12.96
C ARG A 269 6.77 29.85 -11.48
N LYS A 270 6.94 30.93 -10.73
CA LYS A 270 6.46 30.99 -9.34
C LYS A 270 4.98 31.37 -9.35
N LEU A 271 4.15 30.58 -8.68
CA LEU A 271 2.71 30.74 -8.63
C LEU A 271 2.24 30.75 -7.18
N GLU A 272 1.28 31.63 -6.89
CA GLU A 272 0.49 31.54 -5.67
C GLU A 272 -0.38 30.27 -5.68
N ARG A 273 -0.92 29.92 -4.51
CA ARG A 273 -1.67 28.67 -4.30
C ARG A 273 -2.80 28.45 -5.31
N GLU A 274 -3.78 29.35 -5.41
CA GLU A 274 -4.93 29.13 -6.31
C GLU A 274 -4.53 29.06 -7.80
N PRO A 275 -3.68 29.98 -8.31
CA PRO A 275 -3.12 29.84 -9.66
C PRO A 275 -2.35 28.52 -9.89
N MET A 276 -1.61 28.02 -8.91
CA MET A 276 -0.92 26.73 -8.98
C MET A 276 -1.92 25.58 -9.14
N LEU A 277 -2.94 25.54 -8.28
CA LEU A 277 -3.97 24.51 -8.31
C LEU A 277 -4.73 24.53 -9.65
N ASP A 278 -5.11 25.70 -10.14
CA ASP A 278 -5.79 25.84 -11.43
C ASP A 278 -4.89 25.41 -12.60
N ALA A 279 -3.61 25.82 -12.60
CA ALA A 279 -2.67 25.46 -13.65
C ALA A 279 -2.43 23.94 -13.69
N VAL A 280 -2.18 23.29 -12.55
CA VAL A 280 -1.96 21.84 -12.47
C VAL A 280 -3.22 21.06 -12.82
N ALA A 281 -4.40 21.50 -12.33
CA ALA A 281 -5.67 20.93 -12.76
C ALA A 281 -5.89 21.05 -14.27
N GLY A 282 -5.49 22.17 -14.87
CA GLY A 282 -5.52 22.38 -16.32
C GLY A 282 -4.61 21.42 -17.08
N GLN A 283 -3.39 21.17 -16.58
CA GLN A 283 -2.48 20.17 -17.15
C GLN A 283 -3.12 18.77 -17.13
N MET A 284 -3.64 18.33 -15.97
CA MET A 284 -4.31 17.02 -15.88
C MET A 284 -5.53 16.94 -16.79
N ALA A 285 -6.36 17.99 -16.86
CA ALA A 285 -7.52 18.05 -17.75
C ALA A 285 -7.14 17.95 -19.24
N ALA A 286 -5.98 18.48 -19.62
CA ALA A 286 -5.41 18.34 -20.96
C ALA A 286 -4.79 16.94 -21.24
N GLY A 287 -4.81 16.03 -20.25
CA GLY A 287 -4.24 14.70 -20.36
C GLY A 287 -2.73 14.61 -20.11
N ASN A 288 -2.14 15.66 -19.53
CA ASN A 288 -0.72 15.68 -19.18
C ASN A 288 -0.48 15.01 -17.82
N VAL A 289 0.71 14.44 -17.67
CA VAL A 289 1.19 13.82 -16.43
C VAL A 289 2.04 14.81 -15.64
N VAL A 290 1.69 15.01 -14.37
CA VAL A 290 2.34 16.03 -13.53
C VAL A 290 3.03 15.37 -12.33
N GLY A 291 4.32 15.65 -12.17
CA GLY A 291 5.02 15.41 -10.91
C GLY A 291 4.58 16.42 -9.86
N TRP A 292 4.16 15.94 -8.69
CA TRP A 292 3.62 16.74 -7.60
C TRP A 292 4.45 16.55 -6.34
N PHE A 293 5.21 17.58 -5.98
CA PHE A 293 6.11 17.60 -4.82
C PHE A 293 5.72 18.76 -3.89
N GLN A 294 5.08 18.45 -2.78
CA GLN A 294 4.52 19.45 -1.87
C GLN A 294 4.69 19.06 -0.40
N GLY A 295 4.89 20.04 0.46
CA GLY A 295 4.89 19.88 1.92
C GLY A 295 5.79 18.75 2.45
N ARG A 296 5.40 18.24 3.62
CA ARG A 296 6.09 17.13 4.29
C ARG A 296 5.86 15.80 3.58
N MET A 297 6.92 15.03 3.38
CA MET A 297 6.84 13.71 2.77
C MET A 297 5.97 12.75 3.59
N GLU A 298 5.16 11.95 2.91
CA GLU A 298 4.37 10.87 3.48
C GLU A 298 5.23 9.68 3.94
N TRP A 299 4.86 9.06 5.07
CA TRP A 299 5.48 7.87 5.62
C TRP A 299 4.71 6.61 5.21
N GLY A 300 5.46 5.55 4.91
CA GLY A 300 4.96 4.28 4.39
C GLY A 300 5.21 4.11 2.88
N PRO A 301 4.76 3.00 2.29
CA PRO A 301 5.10 2.62 0.91
C PRO A 301 4.19 3.25 -0.16
N ARG A 302 3.29 4.17 0.23
CA ARG A 302 2.29 4.78 -0.66
C ARG A 302 2.55 6.28 -0.76
N ALA A 303 2.52 6.81 -1.98
CA ALA A 303 2.38 8.26 -2.17
C ALA A 303 0.92 8.66 -1.94
N LEU A 304 0.72 9.68 -1.13
CA LEU A 304 -0.55 10.11 -0.57
C LEU A 304 -0.77 11.62 -0.80
N GLY A 305 -0.26 12.14 -1.91
CA GLY A 305 -0.51 13.51 -2.35
C GLY A 305 0.57 14.53 -2.01
N ASN A 306 1.74 14.12 -1.51
CA ASN A 306 2.87 15.05 -1.26
C ASN A 306 4.13 14.69 -2.06
N ARG A 307 4.33 13.42 -2.43
CA ARG A 307 5.35 12.95 -3.37
C ARG A 307 4.73 12.05 -4.43
N SER A 308 3.90 12.64 -5.27
CA SER A 308 2.98 11.92 -6.16
C SER A 308 3.20 12.26 -7.62
N ILE A 309 2.84 11.34 -8.51
CA ILE A 309 2.57 11.64 -9.92
C ILE A 309 1.06 11.62 -10.09
N VAL A 310 0.51 12.72 -10.57
CA VAL A 310 -0.93 12.92 -10.73
C VAL A 310 -1.31 13.04 -12.20
N ALA A 311 -2.47 12.47 -12.55
CA ALA A 311 -2.97 12.46 -13.93
C ALA A 311 -4.50 12.31 -13.99
N HIS A 312 -5.05 12.45 -15.20
CA HIS A 312 -6.47 12.26 -15.47
C HIS A 312 -6.91 10.81 -15.21
N PRO A 313 -7.97 10.53 -14.42
CA PRO A 313 -8.39 9.16 -14.10
C PRO A 313 -9.25 8.51 -15.19
N GLY A 314 -9.83 9.30 -16.10
CA GLY A 314 -10.79 8.83 -17.12
C GLY A 314 -10.28 8.73 -18.56
N LEU A 315 -8.98 8.93 -18.82
CA LEU A 315 -8.44 8.79 -20.18
C LEU A 315 -8.00 7.35 -20.41
N ARG A 316 -8.57 6.69 -21.44
CA ARG A 316 -8.37 5.25 -21.72
C ARG A 316 -6.89 4.88 -21.92
N ASN A 317 -6.12 5.73 -22.56
CA ASN A 317 -4.69 5.52 -22.82
C ASN A 317 -3.77 5.93 -21.65
N MET A 318 -4.31 6.50 -20.55
CA MET A 318 -3.47 7.04 -19.48
C MET A 318 -2.62 5.97 -18.77
N LYS A 319 -3.14 4.74 -18.63
CA LYS A 319 -2.37 3.62 -18.08
C LYS A 319 -1.13 3.33 -18.92
N ASP A 320 -1.30 3.27 -20.24
CA ASP A 320 -0.23 2.99 -21.20
C ASP A 320 0.76 4.15 -21.26
N VAL A 321 0.27 5.39 -21.21
CA VAL A 321 1.09 6.60 -21.12
C VAL A 321 1.99 6.54 -19.88
N LEU A 322 1.44 6.31 -18.68
CA LEU A 322 2.23 6.25 -17.45
C LEU A 322 3.24 5.11 -17.44
N ASN A 323 2.83 3.91 -17.89
CA ASN A 323 3.72 2.76 -17.93
C ASN A 323 4.85 2.93 -18.96
N SER A 324 4.58 3.48 -20.14
CA SER A 324 5.59 3.66 -21.20
C SER A 324 6.52 4.86 -21.00
N ARG A 325 6.04 5.92 -20.34
CA ARG A 325 6.77 7.20 -20.23
C ARG A 325 7.56 7.36 -18.94
N ILE A 326 7.14 6.67 -17.88
CA ILE A 326 7.63 6.94 -16.53
C ILE A 326 7.95 5.66 -15.77
N LYS A 327 7.02 4.70 -15.72
CA LYS A 327 7.15 3.58 -14.78
C LYS A 327 7.94 2.39 -15.30
N HIS A 328 7.91 2.15 -16.61
CA HIS A 328 8.59 1.01 -17.26
C HIS A 328 8.37 -0.32 -16.52
N ARG A 329 7.15 -0.52 -15.99
CA ARG A 329 6.78 -1.63 -15.10
C ARG A 329 5.82 -2.59 -15.76
N GLU A 330 5.55 -3.69 -15.07
CA GLU A 330 4.68 -4.76 -15.54
C GLU A 330 3.26 -4.27 -15.88
N TRP A 331 2.70 -4.78 -16.98
CA TRP A 331 1.45 -4.29 -17.59
C TRP A 331 0.21 -4.38 -16.68
N PHE A 332 0.20 -5.34 -15.76
CA PHE A 332 -0.91 -5.60 -14.85
C PHE A 332 -0.90 -4.69 -13.61
N ARG A 333 0.15 -3.89 -13.38
CA ARG A 333 0.25 -3.09 -12.15
C ARG A 333 -0.75 -1.93 -12.14
N PRO A 334 -1.71 -1.92 -11.20
CA PRO A 334 -2.75 -0.91 -11.19
C PRO A 334 -2.25 0.47 -10.73
N PHE A 335 -3.06 1.49 -11.02
CA PHE A 335 -2.95 2.84 -10.44
C PHE A 335 -4.07 3.07 -9.42
N ALA A 336 -3.91 4.08 -8.57
CA ALA A 336 -4.80 4.34 -7.45
C ALA A 336 -5.63 5.62 -7.67
N PRO A 337 -6.93 5.60 -7.36
CA PRO A 337 -7.74 6.82 -7.29
C PRO A 337 -7.52 7.57 -5.96
N SER A 338 -7.40 8.89 -6.04
CA SER A 338 -7.55 9.80 -4.89
C SER A 338 -8.83 10.62 -5.06
N ILE A 339 -9.73 10.58 -4.08
CA ILE A 339 -11.06 11.19 -4.11
C ILE A 339 -11.27 12.14 -2.93
N LEU A 340 -12.09 13.17 -3.09
CA LEU A 340 -12.61 13.93 -1.95
C LEU A 340 -13.45 13.01 -1.05
N ALA A 341 -13.14 12.95 0.25
CA ALA A 341 -13.78 12.00 1.15
C ALA A 341 -15.32 12.10 1.16
N GLU A 342 -15.86 13.32 1.09
CA GLU A 342 -17.31 13.58 1.03
C GLU A 342 -17.98 13.06 -0.26
N ARG A 343 -17.22 12.83 -1.34
CA ARG A 343 -17.71 12.30 -2.62
C ARG A 343 -17.50 10.80 -2.79
N GLN A 344 -16.86 10.12 -1.82
CA GLN A 344 -16.53 8.69 -1.90
C GLN A 344 -17.74 7.82 -2.24
N HIS A 345 -18.84 8.03 -1.53
CA HIS A 345 -20.07 7.24 -1.66
C HIS A 345 -20.70 7.29 -3.05
N GLU A 346 -20.41 8.32 -3.85
CA GLU A 346 -20.91 8.46 -5.23
C GLU A 346 -20.13 7.62 -6.25
N TYR A 347 -18.95 7.12 -5.86
CA TYR A 347 -18.00 6.45 -6.75
C TYR A 347 -17.64 5.03 -6.32
N PHE A 348 -17.68 4.73 -5.03
CA PHE A 348 -17.33 3.42 -4.49
C PHE A 348 -18.54 2.80 -3.77
N GLU A 349 -18.57 1.46 -3.72
CA GLU A 349 -19.63 0.71 -3.03
C GLU A 349 -19.52 0.72 -1.50
N HIS A 350 -18.41 1.27 -0.97
CA HIS A 350 -18.15 1.38 0.47
C HIS A 350 -17.78 2.81 0.86
N ASP A 351 -18.25 3.23 2.04
CA ASP A 351 -18.11 4.60 2.55
C ASP A 351 -17.06 4.74 3.66
N HIS A 352 -16.54 3.61 4.19
CA HIS A 352 -15.46 3.67 5.18
C HIS A 352 -14.22 4.33 4.56
N PRO A 353 -13.62 5.35 5.20
CA PRO A 353 -12.50 6.09 4.63
C PRO A 353 -11.26 5.21 4.45
N SER A 354 -10.41 5.61 3.51
CA SER A 354 -9.11 4.97 3.24
C SER A 354 -8.06 6.05 2.99
N PRO A 355 -7.65 6.85 4.00
CA PRO A 355 -6.73 7.96 3.81
C PRO A 355 -5.32 7.54 3.38
N PHE A 356 -4.97 6.27 3.60
CA PHE A 356 -3.64 5.72 3.39
C PHE A 356 -3.51 4.73 2.22
N MET A 357 -4.51 4.63 1.33
CA MET A 357 -4.53 3.62 0.26
C MET A 357 -4.45 2.16 0.75
N LEU A 358 -5.09 1.87 1.89
CA LEU A 358 -5.06 0.55 2.52
C LEU A 358 -6.31 -0.29 2.26
N HIS A 359 -7.29 0.23 1.52
CA HIS A 359 -8.49 -0.51 1.09
C HIS A 359 -8.64 -0.49 -0.43
N VAL A 360 -8.99 -1.63 -1.00
CA VAL A 360 -9.40 -1.79 -2.40
C VAL A 360 -10.92 -1.99 -2.43
N TYR A 361 -11.65 -1.02 -2.95
CA TYR A 361 -13.11 -1.07 -3.01
C TYR A 361 -13.60 -1.19 -4.44
N LYS A 362 -14.78 -1.80 -4.61
CA LYS A 362 -15.48 -1.81 -5.89
C LYS A 362 -15.91 -0.41 -6.29
N ILE A 363 -15.64 -0.07 -7.55
CA ILE A 363 -16.13 1.14 -8.20
C ILE A 363 -17.54 0.86 -8.71
N ARG A 364 -18.44 1.80 -8.44
CA ARG A 364 -19.84 1.70 -8.86
C ARG A 364 -19.95 1.57 -10.39
N PRO A 365 -20.80 0.68 -10.93
CA PRO A 365 -20.92 0.42 -12.36
C PRO A 365 -20.97 1.66 -13.25
N GLU A 366 -21.79 2.64 -12.87
CA GLU A 366 -22.01 3.89 -13.59
C GLU A 366 -20.81 4.85 -13.59
N ARG A 367 -19.78 4.61 -12.78
CA ARG A 367 -18.57 5.44 -12.68
C ARG A 367 -17.34 4.81 -13.34
N ARG A 368 -17.39 3.52 -13.69
CA ARG A 368 -16.22 2.76 -14.18
C ARG A 368 -15.63 3.34 -15.46
N GLU A 369 -16.47 3.79 -16.38
CA GLU A 369 -16.00 4.44 -17.61
C GLU A 369 -15.29 5.77 -17.32
N GLN A 370 -15.87 6.59 -16.45
CA GLN A 370 -15.29 7.88 -16.01
C GLN A 370 -13.95 7.70 -15.28
N LEU A 371 -13.72 6.53 -14.68
CA LEU A 371 -12.51 6.18 -13.93
C LEU A 371 -11.64 5.10 -14.61
N CYS A 372 -11.74 4.93 -15.93
CA CYS A 372 -11.13 3.79 -16.63
C CYS A 372 -9.60 3.63 -16.42
N ALA A 373 -8.85 4.70 -16.16
CA ALA A 373 -7.41 4.64 -15.89
C ALA A 373 -7.06 4.13 -14.48
N VAL A 374 -8.02 4.16 -13.55
CA VAL A 374 -7.88 3.71 -12.16
C VAL A 374 -8.83 2.57 -11.79
N ASN A 375 -9.74 2.18 -12.68
CA ASN A 375 -10.56 0.97 -12.57
C ASN A 375 -9.71 -0.27 -12.86
N HIS A 376 -9.64 -1.20 -11.91
CA HIS A 376 -8.89 -2.45 -12.03
C HIS A 376 -9.70 -3.45 -12.87
N VAL A 377 -9.08 -4.56 -13.27
CA VAL A 377 -9.73 -5.57 -14.13
C VAL A 377 -10.95 -6.22 -13.47
N ASP A 378 -11.00 -6.23 -12.13
CA ASP A 378 -12.09 -6.74 -11.30
C ASP A 378 -13.05 -5.63 -10.80
N ASP A 379 -13.05 -4.49 -11.47
CA ASP A 379 -13.87 -3.31 -11.16
C ASP A 379 -13.59 -2.66 -9.80
N THR A 380 -12.39 -2.84 -9.27
CA THR A 380 -11.96 -2.23 -8.01
C THR A 380 -11.02 -1.05 -8.20
N GLY A 381 -10.79 -0.29 -7.13
CA GLY A 381 -9.77 0.76 -7.07
C GLY A 381 -9.17 0.85 -5.67
N ARG A 382 -7.84 0.97 -5.59
CA ARG A 382 -7.13 1.15 -4.31
C ARG A 382 -7.23 2.60 -3.84
N LEU A 383 -8.21 2.86 -2.99
CA LEU A 383 -8.70 4.20 -2.72
C LEU A 383 -7.83 5.00 -1.75
N GLN A 384 -7.51 6.25 -2.11
CA GLN A 384 -7.19 7.31 -1.15
C GLN A 384 -8.40 8.25 -0.97
N SER A 385 -8.98 8.30 0.23
CA SER A 385 -9.95 9.33 0.61
C SER A 385 -9.23 10.54 1.19
N VAL A 386 -9.50 11.75 0.68
CA VAL A 386 -8.77 12.97 1.07
C VAL A 386 -9.71 13.93 1.77
N ARG A 387 -9.41 14.30 3.02
CA ARG A 387 -10.11 15.36 3.75
C ARG A 387 -9.32 16.68 3.73
N ARG A 388 -10.04 17.79 3.83
CA ARG A 388 -9.44 19.13 3.80
C ARG A 388 -8.50 19.41 4.98
N ASP A 389 -8.82 18.90 6.16
CA ASP A 389 -8.03 19.07 7.39
C ASP A 389 -6.79 18.18 7.44
N GLU A 390 -6.72 17.13 6.60
CA GLU A 390 -5.56 16.25 6.46
C GLU A 390 -4.54 16.80 5.45
N ASN A 391 -5.01 17.20 4.27
CA ASN A 391 -4.16 17.81 3.25
C ASN A 391 -4.91 18.90 2.47
N PRO A 392 -4.88 20.17 2.91
CA PRO A 392 -5.67 21.24 2.30
C PRO A 392 -5.20 21.58 0.88
N LEU A 393 -3.93 21.40 0.55
CA LEU A 393 -3.40 21.69 -0.79
C LEU A 393 -3.81 20.60 -1.78
N TYR A 394 -3.63 19.32 -1.41
CA TYR A 394 -4.02 18.20 -2.27
C TYR A 394 -5.55 18.09 -2.43
N TYR A 395 -6.31 18.35 -1.36
CA TYR A 395 -7.75 18.52 -1.44
C TYR A 395 -8.13 19.62 -2.44
N GLY A 396 -7.45 20.77 -2.37
CA GLY A 396 -7.66 21.90 -3.29
C GLY A 396 -7.36 21.54 -4.74
N LEU A 397 -6.34 20.69 -4.98
CA LEU A 397 -6.00 20.21 -6.32
C LEU A 397 -7.12 19.33 -6.90
N ILE A 398 -7.62 18.38 -6.12
CA ILE A 398 -8.72 17.50 -6.55
C ILE A 398 -9.97 18.35 -6.83
N GLN A 399 -10.27 19.34 -5.98
CA GLN A 399 -11.40 20.25 -6.18
C GLN A 399 -11.21 21.14 -7.43
N ALA A 400 -10.00 21.63 -7.69
CA ALA A 400 -9.70 22.39 -8.91
C ALA A 400 -9.85 21.54 -10.17
N PHE A 401 -9.42 20.28 -10.10
CA PHE A 401 -9.63 19.31 -11.18
C PHE A 401 -11.11 19.02 -11.40
N GLU A 402 -11.89 18.79 -10.33
CA GLU A 402 -13.34 18.59 -10.40
C GLU A 402 -14.03 19.75 -11.12
N ARG A 403 -13.68 21.00 -10.81
CA ARG A 403 -14.26 22.18 -11.49
C ARG A 403 -14.02 22.18 -13.01
N LYS A 404 -12.91 21.58 -13.48
CA LYS A 404 -12.55 21.53 -14.89
C LYS A 404 -13.06 20.29 -15.61
N SER A 405 -13.11 19.14 -14.94
CA SER A 405 -13.42 17.83 -15.54
C SER A 405 -14.80 17.29 -15.18
N GLY A 406 -15.42 17.80 -14.11
CA GLY A 406 -16.60 17.21 -13.48
C GLY A 406 -16.31 15.94 -12.68
N ILE A 407 -15.04 15.60 -12.43
CA ILE A 407 -14.62 14.37 -11.74
C ILE A 407 -13.91 14.73 -10.43
N PRO A 408 -14.44 14.35 -9.24
CA PRO A 408 -13.81 14.59 -7.94
C PRO A 408 -12.70 13.57 -7.61
N VAL A 409 -12.08 12.99 -8.62
CA VAL A 409 -11.08 11.94 -8.52
C VAL A 409 -9.88 12.32 -9.38
N ILE A 410 -8.67 12.05 -8.90
CA ILE A 410 -7.45 12.08 -9.70
C ILE A 410 -6.73 10.74 -9.61
N LEU A 411 -6.00 10.38 -10.67
CA LEU A 411 -5.06 9.27 -10.60
C LEU A 411 -3.87 9.71 -9.76
N ASN A 412 -3.46 8.88 -8.80
CA ASN A 412 -2.28 9.06 -7.98
C ASN A 412 -1.38 7.82 -8.06
N THR A 413 -0.08 8.05 -8.22
CA THR A 413 0.96 7.01 -8.11
C THR A 413 2.23 7.58 -7.49
N SER A 414 3.12 6.71 -7.02
CA SER A 414 4.36 7.11 -6.38
C SER A 414 5.22 8.00 -7.28
N PHE A 415 5.83 9.05 -6.76
CA PHE A 415 6.79 9.84 -7.52
C PHE A 415 8.16 9.16 -7.44
N ASN A 416 8.39 8.25 -8.39
CA ASN A 416 9.61 7.49 -8.62
C ASN A 416 9.53 6.74 -9.96
N GLU A 417 10.60 6.08 -10.36
CA GLU A 417 10.62 5.12 -11.47
C GLU A 417 10.78 3.69 -10.92
N ASN A 418 12.01 3.32 -10.54
CA ASN A 418 12.39 2.04 -9.92
C ASN A 418 13.29 2.25 -8.69
N GLU A 419 13.05 3.35 -7.97
CA GLU A 419 13.78 3.78 -6.78
C GLU A 419 12.77 4.09 -5.66
N PRO A 420 13.21 4.35 -4.40
CA PRO A 420 12.31 4.88 -3.37
C PRO A 420 11.57 6.13 -3.83
N ILE A 421 10.45 6.47 -3.18
CA ILE A 421 9.73 7.72 -3.45
C ILE A 421 10.69 8.89 -3.25
N VAL A 422 10.72 9.84 -4.19
CA VAL A 422 11.60 11.02 -4.12
C VAL A 422 11.39 11.76 -2.80
N CYS A 423 12.48 12.07 -2.11
CA CYS A 423 12.49 12.75 -0.83
C CYS A 423 12.85 14.22 -1.01
N THR A 424 13.95 14.51 -1.72
CA THR A 424 14.52 15.85 -1.86
C THR A 424 14.09 16.55 -3.16
N PRO A 425 14.15 17.90 -3.24
CA PRO A 425 13.83 18.63 -4.48
C PRO A 425 14.73 18.21 -5.65
N GLY A 426 16.03 17.97 -5.39
CA GLY A 426 16.96 17.47 -6.40
C GLY A 426 16.53 16.14 -7.00
N GLU A 427 16.15 15.17 -6.16
CA GLU A 427 15.64 13.86 -6.63
C GLU A 427 14.37 14.02 -7.47
N ALA A 428 13.43 14.88 -7.08
CA ALA A 428 12.21 15.14 -7.84
C ALA A 428 12.51 15.77 -9.21
N ILE A 429 13.46 16.71 -9.26
CA ILE A 429 13.92 17.35 -10.49
C ILE A 429 14.64 16.35 -11.40
N ASP A 430 15.50 15.51 -10.86
CA ASP A 430 16.23 14.50 -11.63
C ASP A 430 15.27 13.46 -12.20
N CYS A 431 14.30 13.00 -11.40
CA CYS A 431 13.23 12.13 -11.85
C CYS A 431 12.39 12.81 -12.95
N PHE A 432 12.03 14.09 -12.81
CA PHE A 432 11.32 14.87 -13.83
C PHE A 432 12.09 15.00 -15.14
N LYS A 433 13.41 15.19 -15.08
CA LYS A 433 14.26 15.27 -16.27
C LYS A 433 14.37 13.93 -16.99
N ARG A 434 14.63 12.85 -16.24
CA ARG A 434 14.89 11.51 -16.79
C ARG A 434 13.63 10.86 -17.36
N THR A 435 12.46 11.12 -16.77
CA THR A 435 11.18 10.56 -17.21
C THR A 435 10.47 11.48 -18.22
N ARG A 436 9.43 11.00 -18.90
CA ARG A 436 8.63 11.82 -19.84
C ARG A 436 7.36 12.38 -19.18
N MET A 437 7.48 12.90 -17.95
CA MET A 437 6.45 13.75 -17.36
C MET A 437 6.35 15.08 -18.09
N ASP A 438 5.15 15.65 -18.17
CA ASP A 438 4.87 16.85 -18.94
C ASP A 438 5.06 18.13 -18.11
N ALA A 439 4.85 18.05 -16.79
CA ALA A 439 5.08 19.16 -15.86
C ALA A 439 5.55 18.68 -14.47
N LEU A 440 6.18 19.60 -13.73
CA LEU A 440 6.58 19.44 -12.33
C LEU A 440 6.05 20.63 -11.53
N ALA A 441 5.14 20.35 -10.60
CA ALA A 441 4.72 21.29 -9.56
C ALA A 441 5.48 20.97 -8.27
N ILE A 442 6.40 21.85 -7.88
CA ILE A 442 7.31 21.67 -6.75
C ILE A 442 7.34 22.93 -5.87
N GLY A 443 6.82 22.82 -4.64
CA GLY A 443 6.56 23.99 -3.79
C GLY A 443 5.69 25.01 -4.53
N SER A 444 6.09 26.28 -4.50
CA SER A 444 5.41 27.37 -5.24
C SER A 444 5.77 27.45 -6.73
N TYR A 445 6.49 26.47 -7.29
CA TYR A 445 7.02 26.55 -8.65
C TYR A 445 6.40 25.51 -9.58
N LEU A 446 6.12 25.93 -10.82
CA LEU A 446 5.65 25.07 -11.90
C LEU A 446 6.64 25.13 -13.06
N ALA A 447 7.23 23.99 -13.40
CA ALA A 447 8.03 23.80 -14.61
C ALA A 447 7.24 22.96 -15.61
N VAL A 448 7.18 23.41 -16.87
CA VAL A 448 6.50 22.68 -17.95
C VAL A 448 7.53 22.25 -18.99
N LYS A 449 7.49 21.00 -19.41
CA LYS A 449 8.54 20.42 -20.26
C LYS A 449 8.52 21.00 -21.68
N SER A 450 7.37 21.42 -22.21
CA SER A 450 7.31 22.12 -23.50
C SER A 450 7.99 23.49 -23.51
N GLU A 451 8.29 24.05 -22.34
CA GLU A 451 8.97 25.34 -22.18
C GLU A 451 10.50 25.18 -21.98
N ASN A 452 10.97 23.94 -21.83
CA ASN A 452 12.34 23.52 -21.51
C ASN A 452 12.94 22.65 -22.62
#